data_AF-A0A2H9NUC8-F1
#
_entry.id   AF-A0A2H9NUC8-F1
#
_cell.length_a   1.000
_cell.length_b   1.000
_cell.length_c   1.000
_cell.angle_alpha   90.00
_cell.angle_beta   90.00
_cell.angle_gamma   90.00
#
_symmetry.space_group_name_H-M   'P 1'
#
loop_
_entity.id
_entity.type
_entity.pdbx_description
1 polymer ?
#
loop_
_entity_poly.entity_id
_entity_poly.type
_entity_poly.pdbx_seq_one_letter_code
_entity_poly.pdbx_strand_id
1 'polypeptide(L)'
;MRSGLNTILQTTDPKTGRKMEELIGIGVYTEKSELDFGRDSNGDQLKVNVFKDLEERLDAIYGKGKWHLELPYPDLPFYAQVVIVVDTSASLCDDVENMKRLPDIINNLNEMIKQKYPIKDKDKDRITATVYMLSGGNAGCCEPDYDGQTYLGCSRFEANKRETNVFRCRSINSLDCPRSLRPSDSLHWTNEEDWGRGLACIADNGPPEGWNGASTKIGIILSDELSTGNENQPEAQEASLESAINYANSIDMFVFPIKADTGIACCPSCSGCRSECNICVSYNGEQTSLFTERTCAMDSELISHMEGLMAGVNPPEFRQVYELEDSTEVTTAISDIIKDVAEREVPTVKLGAPIPQDRKVNTVTVTVPIPFIGGYTNLYLYQWQ
;
A
#
# COMPACT_ATOMS: atom_id res chain seq x y z
N MET A 1 7.41 -14.55 39.66
CA MET A 1 7.47 -13.80 38.38
C MET A 1 7.02 -14.65 37.21
N ARG A 2 7.81 -15.61 36.73
CA ARG A 2 7.48 -16.45 35.55
C ARG A 2 6.14 -17.20 35.66
N SER A 3 5.77 -17.69 36.84
CA SER A 3 4.46 -18.33 37.07
C SER A 3 3.30 -17.38 36.82
N GLY A 4 3.38 -16.12 37.29
CA GLY A 4 2.35 -15.10 37.04
C GLY A 4 2.19 -14.78 35.55
N LEU A 5 3.30 -14.63 34.83
CA LEU A 5 3.29 -14.35 33.39
C LEU A 5 2.71 -15.53 32.63
N ASN A 6 3.09 -16.76 32.96
CA ASN A 6 2.51 -17.96 32.37
C ASN A 6 1.01 -18.06 32.64
N THR A 7 0.53 -17.71 33.85
CA THR A 7 -0.90 -17.68 34.15
C THR A 7 -1.65 -16.73 33.21
N ILE A 8 -1.09 -15.54 32.93
CA ILE A 8 -1.68 -14.58 31.98
C ILE A 8 -1.67 -15.16 30.56
N LEU A 9 -0.51 -15.61 30.09
CA LEU A 9 -0.30 -16.07 28.72
C LEU A 9 -1.16 -17.29 28.36
N GLN A 10 -1.43 -18.17 29.33
CA GLN A 10 -2.26 -19.36 29.14
C GLN A 10 -3.77 -19.11 29.32
N THR A 11 -4.18 -17.87 29.66
CA THR A 11 -5.63 -17.56 29.71
C THR A 11 -6.24 -17.56 28.33
N THR A 12 -7.46 -18.08 28.23
CA THR A 12 -8.24 -18.11 26.99
C THR A 12 -9.23 -16.94 26.99
N ASP A 13 -9.23 -16.16 25.91
CA ASP A 13 -10.25 -15.15 25.71
C ASP A 13 -11.58 -15.82 25.35
N PRO A 14 -12.68 -15.55 26.09
CA PRO A 14 -13.94 -16.25 25.91
C PRO A 14 -14.65 -15.90 24.59
N LYS A 15 -14.34 -14.75 23.97
CA LYS A 15 -14.97 -14.33 22.70
C LYS A 15 -14.35 -15.06 21.51
N THR A 16 -13.02 -15.19 21.50
CA THR A 16 -12.26 -15.73 20.37
C THR A 16 -11.86 -17.19 20.56
N GLY A 17 -11.88 -17.72 21.79
CA GLY A 17 -11.40 -19.06 22.13
C GLY A 17 -9.88 -19.22 22.02
N ARG A 18 -9.15 -18.13 21.76
CA ARG A 18 -7.69 -18.11 21.59
C ARG A 18 -6.99 -17.83 22.91
N LYS A 19 -5.77 -18.34 23.06
CA LYS A 19 -4.94 -18.00 24.22
C LYS A 19 -4.39 -16.58 24.11
N MET A 20 -4.15 -15.95 25.24
CA MET A 20 -3.54 -14.62 25.30
C MET A 20 -2.17 -14.60 24.61
N GLU A 21 -1.36 -15.65 24.73
CA GLU A 21 -0.09 -15.75 24.00
C GLU A 21 -0.26 -15.71 22.47
N GLU A 22 -1.33 -16.33 21.94
CA GLU A 22 -1.61 -16.30 20.50
C GLU A 22 -2.09 -14.91 20.08
N LEU A 23 -2.99 -14.30 20.85
CA LEU A 23 -3.50 -12.96 20.58
C LEU A 23 -2.38 -11.91 20.61
N ILE A 24 -1.45 -12.03 21.56
CA ILE A 24 -0.26 -11.18 21.63
C ILE A 24 0.60 -11.36 20.38
N GLY A 25 0.90 -12.60 19.99
CA GLY A 25 1.68 -12.88 18.78
C GLY A 25 1.03 -12.32 17.51
N ILE A 26 -0.30 -12.41 17.42
CA ILE A 26 -1.08 -11.81 16.33
C ILE A 26 -0.98 -10.28 16.37
N GLY A 27 -1.30 -9.64 17.50
CA GLY A 27 -1.33 -8.19 17.62
C GLY A 27 0.02 -7.53 17.35
N VAL A 28 1.13 -8.18 17.74
CA VAL A 28 2.48 -7.73 17.38
C VAL A 28 2.72 -7.86 15.89
N TYR A 29 2.42 -9.01 15.30
CA TYR A 29 2.68 -9.27 13.89
C TYR A 29 1.87 -8.35 12.96
N THR A 30 0.62 -8.07 13.33
CA THR A 30 -0.27 -7.18 12.57
C THR A 30 -0.17 -5.71 12.98
N GLU A 31 0.66 -5.39 13.99
CA GLU A 31 0.81 -4.03 14.55
C GLU A 31 -0.50 -3.40 15.01
N LYS A 32 -1.45 -4.23 15.46
CA LYS A 32 -2.78 -3.82 15.88
C LYS A 32 -2.99 -4.09 17.36
N SER A 33 -3.43 -3.07 18.08
CA SER A 33 -3.82 -3.19 19.49
C SER A 33 -5.20 -3.82 19.67
N GLU A 34 -6.11 -3.55 18.74
CA GLU A 34 -7.43 -4.18 18.66
C GLU A 34 -7.47 -5.16 17.48
N LEU A 35 -7.81 -6.40 17.77
CA LEU A 35 -7.98 -7.45 16.77
C LEU A 35 -9.46 -7.69 16.53
N ASP A 36 -9.87 -7.70 15.26
CA ASP A 36 -11.22 -8.02 14.82
C ASP A 36 -11.23 -9.42 14.19
N PHE A 37 -12.03 -10.31 14.77
CA PHE A 37 -12.22 -11.69 14.30
C PHE A 37 -13.57 -11.87 13.58
N GLY A 38 -14.22 -10.78 13.18
CA GLY A 38 -15.51 -10.78 12.51
C GLY A 38 -16.67 -10.81 13.48
N ARG A 39 -17.74 -11.52 13.12
CA ARG A 39 -18.96 -11.64 13.94
C ARG A 39 -19.20 -13.08 14.36
N ASP A 40 -19.74 -13.26 15.56
CA ASP A 40 -20.16 -14.58 16.04
C ASP A 40 -21.48 -15.03 15.38
N SER A 41 -21.97 -16.22 15.76
CA SER A 41 -23.24 -16.77 15.27
C SER A 41 -24.47 -15.92 15.63
N ASN A 42 -24.34 -15.00 16.57
CA ASN A 42 -25.39 -14.08 17.00
C ASN A 42 -25.28 -12.70 16.33
N GLY A 43 -24.25 -12.50 15.50
CA GLY A 43 -23.98 -11.24 14.80
C GLY A 43 -23.20 -10.22 15.63
N ASP A 44 -22.71 -10.58 16.82
CA ASP A 44 -21.93 -9.72 17.70
C ASP A 44 -20.48 -9.62 17.22
N GLN A 45 -19.89 -8.43 17.28
CA GLN A 45 -18.49 -8.21 16.88
C GLN A 45 -17.51 -8.87 17.86
N LEU A 46 -16.60 -9.66 17.31
CA LEU A 46 -15.52 -10.35 18.03
C LEU A 46 -14.25 -9.50 18.04
N LYS A 47 -14.29 -8.41 18.80
CA LYS A 47 -13.16 -7.50 18.99
C LYS A 47 -12.48 -7.69 20.34
N VAL A 48 -11.15 -7.73 20.33
CA VAL A 48 -10.30 -7.87 21.53
C VAL A 48 -9.18 -6.82 21.51
N ASN A 49 -9.08 -6.02 22.57
CA ASN A 49 -7.96 -5.10 22.76
C ASN A 49 -6.83 -5.81 23.51
N VAL A 50 -5.95 -6.47 22.76
CA VAL A 50 -4.95 -7.40 23.28
C VAL A 50 -4.00 -6.73 24.26
N PHE A 51 -3.46 -5.57 23.91
CA PHE A 51 -2.44 -4.92 24.72
C PHE A 51 -3.02 -4.27 25.97
N LYS A 52 -4.26 -3.75 25.91
CA LYS A 52 -4.96 -3.25 27.09
C LYS A 52 -5.30 -4.39 28.06
N ASP A 53 -5.84 -5.50 27.56
CA ASP A 53 -6.16 -6.67 28.38
C ASP A 53 -4.91 -7.27 29.02
N LEU A 54 -3.79 -7.29 28.29
CA LEU A 54 -2.48 -7.69 28.82
C LEU A 54 -2.01 -6.77 29.94
N GLU A 55 -2.11 -5.44 29.75
CA GLU A 55 -1.72 -4.44 30.76
C GLU A 55 -2.55 -4.58 32.04
N GLU A 56 -3.88 -4.69 31.94
CA GLU A 56 -4.77 -4.86 33.10
C GLU A 56 -4.44 -6.13 33.90
N ARG A 57 -4.13 -7.24 33.21
CA ARG A 57 -3.76 -8.51 33.85
C ARG A 57 -2.38 -8.44 34.53
N LEU A 58 -1.43 -7.74 33.90
CA LEU A 58 -0.10 -7.53 34.48
C LEU A 58 -0.17 -6.61 35.71
N ASP A 59 -0.98 -5.55 35.64
CA ASP A 59 -1.25 -4.67 36.79
C ASP A 59 -1.86 -5.44 37.96
N ALA A 60 -2.78 -6.36 37.70
CA ALA A 60 -3.40 -7.17 38.74
C ALA A 60 -2.41 -8.13 39.45
N ILE A 61 -1.40 -8.65 38.74
CA ILE A 61 -0.45 -9.64 39.28
C ILE A 61 0.81 -9.00 39.86
N TYR A 62 1.35 -7.99 39.18
CA TYR A 62 2.64 -7.38 39.53
C TYR A 62 2.50 -6.02 40.23
N GLY A 63 1.30 -5.43 40.19
CA GLY A 63 1.01 -4.11 40.73
C GLY A 63 1.33 -3.00 39.73
N LYS A 64 0.39 -2.06 39.59
CA LYS A 64 0.54 -0.91 38.70
C LYS A 64 1.83 -0.13 38.96
N GLY A 65 2.58 0.14 37.89
CA GLY A 65 3.83 0.89 37.94
C GLY A 65 5.05 0.13 38.50
N LYS A 66 4.97 -1.21 38.58
CA LYS A 66 6.06 -2.08 39.09
C LYS A 66 6.66 -3.01 38.04
N TRP A 67 6.23 -2.87 36.80
CA TRP A 67 6.64 -3.72 35.71
C TRP A 67 6.74 -2.92 34.40
N HIS A 68 7.58 -3.42 33.50
CA HIS A 68 7.71 -3.00 32.12
C HIS A 68 7.70 -4.24 31.24
N LEU A 69 7.05 -4.19 30.09
CA LEU A 69 7.06 -5.27 29.12
C LEU A 69 7.53 -4.73 27.78
N GLU A 70 8.52 -5.40 27.20
CA GLU A 70 8.99 -5.15 25.84
C GLU A 70 8.72 -6.38 24.98
N LEU A 71 8.15 -6.15 23.81
CA LEU A 71 7.78 -7.19 22.88
C LEU A 71 8.18 -6.72 21.47
N PRO A 72 9.40 -7.07 21.03
CA PRO A 72 9.89 -6.67 19.73
C PRO A 72 9.08 -7.35 18.63
N TYR A 73 9.04 -6.68 17.48
CA TYR A 73 8.56 -7.30 16.27
C TYR A 73 9.43 -8.54 15.97
N PRO A 74 8.82 -9.67 15.59
CA PRO A 74 9.57 -10.86 15.20
C PRO A 74 10.52 -10.56 14.05
N ASP A 75 11.71 -11.15 14.08
CA ASP A 75 12.64 -11.11 12.95
C ASP A 75 12.09 -12.01 11.84
N LEU A 76 11.37 -11.41 10.88
CA LEU A 76 10.69 -12.12 9.80
C LEU A 76 11.22 -11.71 8.44
N PRO A 77 11.27 -12.64 7.48
CA PRO A 77 11.44 -12.26 6.08
C PRO A 77 10.37 -11.27 5.65
N PHE A 78 10.82 -10.14 5.11
CA PHE A 78 9.93 -9.21 4.43
C PHE A 78 9.43 -9.81 3.11
N TYR A 79 8.11 -9.81 2.94
CA TYR A 79 7.43 -10.07 1.68
C TYR A 79 6.52 -8.91 1.35
N ALA A 80 6.49 -8.49 0.09
CA ALA A 80 5.60 -7.46 -0.40
C ALA A 80 4.90 -7.88 -1.70
N GLN A 81 3.64 -7.49 -1.81
CA GLN A 81 2.89 -7.49 -3.06
C GLN A 81 2.55 -6.03 -3.39
N VAL A 82 3.11 -5.56 -4.50
CA VAL A 82 2.96 -4.19 -4.99
C VAL A 82 1.95 -4.20 -6.13
N VAL A 83 0.96 -3.33 -6.06
CA VAL A 83 0.05 -3.04 -7.17
C VAL A 83 0.17 -1.56 -7.53
N ILE A 84 0.28 -1.27 -8.82
CA ILE A 84 0.44 0.10 -9.32
C ILE A 84 -0.75 0.39 -10.23
N VAL A 85 -1.63 1.31 -9.86
CA VAL A 85 -2.73 1.79 -10.69
C VAL A 85 -2.21 2.93 -11.53
N VAL A 86 -2.31 2.80 -12.84
CA VAL A 86 -1.81 3.80 -13.79
C VAL A 86 -2.98 4.35 -14.56
N ASP A 87 -3.18 5.65 -14.42
CA ASP A 87 -4.00 6.44 -15.35
C ASP A 87 -3.44 6.26 -16.78
N THR A 88 -4.35 6.17 -17.74
CA THR A 88 -4.01 5.92 -19.15
C THR A 88 -4.27 7.12 -20.06
N SER A 89 -4.38 8.30 -19.46
CA SER A 89 -4.34 9.60 -20.12
C SER A 89 -3.07 9.74 -20.97
N ALA A 90 -3.18 10.42 -22.10
CA ALA A 90 -2.09 10.53 -23.08
C ALA A 90 -0.87 11.33 -22.57
N SER A 91 -1.03 12.07 -21.48
CA SER A 91 0.03 12.84 -20.84
C SER A 91 1.02 11.97 -20.06
N LEU A 92 0.65 10.75 -19.69
CA LEU A 92 1.51 9.79 -19.00
C LEU A 92 2.35 8.91 -19.93
N CYS A 93 2.42 9.22 -21.24
CA CYS A 93 3.22 8.45 -22.20
C CYS A 93 4.67 8.25 -21.72
N ASP A 94 5.34 9.34 -21.35
CA ASP A 94 6.75 9.30 -20.99
C ASP A 94 6.97 8.58 -19.65
N ASP A 95 6.05 8.72 -18.69
CA ASP A 95 6.08 7.96 -17.43
C ASP A 95 5.96 6.47 -17.67
N VAL A 96 4.98 6.03 -18.47
CA VAL A 96 4.77 4.62 -18.82
C VAL A 96 5.97 4.05 -19.59
N GLU A 97 6.57 4.83 -20.48
CA GLU A 97 7.79 4.45 -21.19
C GLU A 97 8.98 4.25 -20.22
N ASN A 98 9.17 5.16 -19.26
CA ASN A 98 10.18 5.02 -18.21
C ASN A 98 9.90 3.81 -17.29
N MET A 99 8.63 3.52 -17.00
CA MET A 99 8.20 2.36 -16.20
C MET A 99 8.58 1.01 -16.83
N LYS A 100 8.96 0.93 -18.11
CA LYS A 100 9.47 -0.32 -18.72
C LYS A 100 10.71 -0.89 -18.01
N ARG A 101 11.39 -0.09 -17.18
CA ARG A 101 12.54 -0.48 -16.34
C ARG A 101 12.14 -1.13 -15.01
N LEU A 102 10.87 -1.08 -14.61
CA LEU A 102 10.38 -1.63 -13.35
C LEU A 102 10.73 -3.12 -13.12
N PRO A 103 10.65 -4.04 -14.10
CA PRO A 103 11.03 -5.43 -13.86
C PRO A 103 12.46 -5.58 -13.32
N ASP A 104 13.41 -4.80 -13.87
CA ASP A 104 14.81 -4.83 -13.45
C ASP A 104 14.96 -4.25 -12.03
N ILE A 105 14.20 -3.20 -11.70
CA ILE A 105 14.18 -2.58 -10.39
C ILE A 105 13.61 -3.52 -9.34
N ILE A 106 12.49 -4.18 -9.62
CA ILE A 106 11.86 -5.16 -8.70
C ILE A 106 12.78 -6.36 -8.47
N ASN A 107 13.49 -6.83 -9.49
CA ASN A 107 14.51 -7.87 -9.33
C ASN A 107 15.66 -7.42 -8.42
N ASN A 108 16.18 -6.20 -8.63
CA ASN A 108 17.25 -5.66 -7.78
C ASN A 108 16.82 -5.51 -6.32
N LEU A 109 15.60 -5.00 -6.08
CA LEU A 109 15.03 -4.89 -4.73
C LEU A 109 14.85 -6.26 -4.08
N ASN A 110 14.38 -7.25 -4.83
CA ASN A 110 14.30 -8.64 -4.36
C ASN A 110 15.65 -9.16 -3.85
N GLU A 111 16.71 -8.97 -4.62
CA GLU A 111 18.06 -9.40 -4.23
C GLU A 111 18.59 -8.65 -3.00
N MET A 112 18.36 -7.34 -2.92
CA MET A 112 18.70 -6.54 -1.74
C MET A 112 18.00 -7.05 -0.48
N ILE A 113 16.68 -7.29 -0.54
CA ILE A 113 15.90 -7.77 0.60
C ILE A 113 16.31 -9.20 0.98
N LYS A 114 16.63 -10.05 0.00
CA LYS A 114 17.16 -11.41 0.26
C LYS A 114 18.45 -11.38 1.06
N GLN A 115 19.33 -10.42 0.80
CA GLN A 115 20.57 -10.23 1.55
C GLN A 115 20.31 -9.71 2.97
N LYS A 116 19.38 -8.76 3.13
CA LYS A 116 19.06 -8.14 4.43
C LYS A 116 18.39 -9.12 5.40
N TYR A 117 17.46 -9.95 4.93
CA TYR A 117 16.74 -10.92 5.78
C TYR A 117 16.99 -12.36 5.33
N PRO A 118 18.15 -12.98 5.58
CA PRO A 118 18.47 -14.31 5.06
C PRO A 118 17.52 -15.38 5.60
N ILE A 119 16.90 -16.16 4.71
CA ILE A 119 16.05 -17.31 5.08
C ILE A 119 16.53 -18.61 4.41
N LYS A 120 16.02 -19.73 4.92
CA LYS A 120 16.36 -21.08 4.41
C LYS A 120 15.91 -21.30 2.96
N ASP A 121 14.84 -20.65 2.53
CA ASP A 121 14.29 -20.78 1.18
C ASP A 121 14.77 -19.61 0.30
N LYS A 122 15.94 -19.80 -0.32
CA LYS A 122 16.64 -18.73 -1.07
C LYS A 122 15.99 -18.39 -2.41
N ASP A 123 15.20 -19.31 -2.94
CA ASP A 123 14.66 -19.23 -4.30
C ASP A 123 13.27 -18.58 -4.35
N LYS A 124 12.68 -18.26 -3.19
CA LYS A 124 11.37 -17.61 -3.14
C LYS A 124 11.48 -16.10 -3.34
N ASP A 125 10.73 -15.60 -4.31
CA ASP A 125 10.59 -14.17 -4.55
C ASP A 125 9.91 -13.48 -3.37
N ARG A 126 10.42 -12.29 -3.02
CA ARG A 126 10.01 -11.53 -1.83
C ARG A 126 9.09 -10.39 -2.17
N ILE A 127 9.35 -9.74 -3.29
CA ILE A 127 8.57 -8.66 -3.84
C ILE A 127 8.00 -9.13 -5.17
N THR A 128 6.70 -8.96 -5.32
CA THR A 128 6.01 -9.06 -6.61
C THR A 128 5.37 -7.72 -6.90
N ALA A 129 5.28 -7.36 -8.17
CA ALA A 129 4.69 -6.12 -8.63
C ALA A 129 3.75 -6.37 -9.81
N THR A 130 2.55 -5.82 -9.75
CA THR A 130 1.61 -5.82 -10.87
C THR A 130 1.22 -4.39 -11.20
N VAL A 131 1.50 -3.96 -12.43
CA VAL A 131 0.95 -2.72 -12.98
C VAL A 131 -0.44 -3.01 -13.52
N TYR A 132 -1.43 -2.25 -13.09
CA TYR A 132 -2.78 -2.24 -13.60
C TYR A 132 -3.00 -0.95 -14.39
N MET A 133 -3.06 -1.07 -15.71
CA MET A 133 -3.42 0.02 -16.60
C MET A 133 -4.94 0.18 -16.57
N LEU A 134 -5.44 1.39 -16.34
CA LEU A 134 -6.86 1.71 -16.52
C LEU A 134 -7.28 1.50 -17.99
N SER A 135 -8.58 1.65 -18.28
CA SER A 135 -9.07 1.42 -19.64
C SER A 135 -8.49 2.48 -20.58
N GLY A 136 -7.55 2.09 -21.44
CA GLY A 136 -6.79 3.00 -22.28
C GLY A 136 -7.64 3.90 -23.17
N GLY A 137 -7.37 5.21 -23.08
CA GLY A 137 -7.72 6.20 -24.08
C GLY A 137 -6.86 6.11 -25.32
N ASN A 138 -7.28 6.79 -26.40
CA ASN A 138 -6.42 6.95 -27.57
C ASN A 138 -5.31 7.97 -27.26
N ALA A 139 -4.12 7.47 -26.91
CA ALA A 139 -2.94 8.30 -26.66
C ALA A 139 -2.17 8.59 -27.96
N GLY A 140 -2.82 9.26 -28.91
CA GLY A 140 -2.30 9.57 -30.26
C GLY A 140 -0.95 10.32 -30.34
N CYS A 141 -0.43 10.81 -29.21
CA CYS A 141 0.91 11.38 -29.06
C CYS A 141 1.98 10.38 -28.62
N CYS A 142 1.61 9.25 -28.00
CA CYS A 142 2.56 8.20 -27.69
C CYS A 142 3.14 7.64 -29.00
N GLU A 143 4.40 7.23 -28.97
CA GLU A 143 4.96 6.43 -30.06
C GLU A 143 4.04 5.23 -30.34
N PRO A 144 3.72 4.87 -31.60
CA PRO A 144 2.90 3.71 -31.87
C PRO A 144 3.46 2.46 -31.21
N ASP A 145 2.60 1.67 -30.60
CA ASP A 145 2.97 0.37 -30.05
C ASP A 145 3.24 -0.63 -31.19
N TYR A 146 3.67 -1.84 -30.84
CA TYR A 146 4.08 -2.87 -31.79
C TYR A 146 2.97 -3.28 -32.78
N ASP A 147 1.71 -3.12 -32.40
CA ASP A 147 0.53 -3.37 -33.25
C ASP A 147 0.15 -2.15 -34.12
N GLY A 148 0.92 -1.06 -34.05
CA GLY A 148 0.70 0.20 -34.77
C GLY A 148 -0.37 1.09 -34.15
N GLN A 149 -0.93 0.71 -33.00
CA GLN A 149 -1.91 1.51 -32.28
C GLN A 149 -1.23 2.47 -31.31
N THR A 150 -1.91 3.56 -30.97
CA THR A 150 -1.40 4.61 -30.09
C THR A 150 -2.07 4.60 -28.72
N TYR A 151 -2.56 3.47 -28.22
CA TYR A 151 -3.12 3.40 -26.86
C TYR A 151 -2.02 3.19 -25.81
N LEU A 152 -2.29 3.65 -24.58
CA LEU A 152 -1.52 3.29 -23.40
C LEU A 152 -2.11 2.03 -22.78
N GLY A 153 -1.33 0.95 -22.77
CA GLY A 153 -1.76 -0.36 -22.30
C GLY A 153 -0.60 -1.32 -22.08
N CYS A 154 -0.92 -2.54 -21.63
CA CYS A 154 0.09 -3.51 -21.23
C CYS A 154 0.94 -4.10 -22.36
N SER A 155 0.48 -3.99 -23.60
CA SER A 155 1.23 -4.33 -24.81
C SER A 155 2.62 -3.67 -24.83
N ARG A 156 2.77 -2.48 -24.25
CA ARG A 156 4.05 -1.75 -24.05
C ARG A 156 5.10 -2.56 -23.28
N PHE A 157 4.66 -3.35 -22.29
CA PHE A 157 5.52 -4.20 -21.47
C PHE A 157 5.68 -5.60 -22.11
N GLU A 158 4.61 -6.12 -22.69
CA GLU A 158 4.59 -7.46 -23.31
C GLU A 158 5.46 -7.54 -24.57
N ALA A 159 5.41 -6.53 -25.44
CA ALA A 159 6.17 -6.48 -26.71
C ALA A 159 7.68 -6.62 -26.50
N ASN A 160 8.18 -6.17 -25.34
CA ASN A 160 9.59 -6.23 -24.97
C ASN A 160 9.95 -7.44 -24.08
N LYS A 161 9.02 -8.41 -23.89
CA LYS A 161 9.18 -9.56 -22.98
C LYS A 161 9.61 -9.16 -21.56
N ARG A 162 9.10 -8.02 -21.08
CA ARG A 162 9.45 -7.45 -19.77
C ARG A 162 8.66 -8.06 -18.62
N GLU A 163 7.61 -8.83 -18.90
CA GLU A 163 6.95 -9.65 -17.89
C GLU A 163 7.90 -10.72 -17.33
N THR A 164 7.93 -10.86 -16.01
CA THR A 164 8.69 -11.87 -15.30
C THR A 164 7.79 -12.60 -14.29
N ASN A 165 8.34 -13.53 -13.51
CA ASN A 165 7.59 -14.14 -12.42
C ASN A 165 7.25 -13.15 -11.30
N VAL A 166 8.04 -12.07 -11.15
CA VAL A 166 7.87 -11.04 -10.11
C VAL A 166 7.25 -9.75 -10.62
N PHE A 167 7.10 -9.59 -11.94
CA PHE A 167 6.53 -8.38 -12.54
C PHE A 167 5.51 -8.73 -13.62
N ARG A 168 4.30 -8.18 -13.50
CA ARG A 168 3.21 -8.33 -14.47
C ARG A 168 2.62 -6.99 -14.86
N CYS A 169 2.06 -6.89 -16.06
CA CYS A 169 1.15 -5.82 -16.44
C CYS A 169 -0.21 -6.41 -16.77
N ARG A 170 -1.28 -5.84 -16.24
CA ARG A 170 -2.66 -6.24 -16.52
C ARG A 170 -3.51 -5.02 -16.84
N SER A 171 -4.56 -5.22 -17.65
CA SER A 171 -5.61 -4.20 -17.76
C SER A 171 -6.55 -4.32 -16.56
N ILE A 172 -7.07 -3.20 -16.06
CA ILE A 172 -8.15 -3.19 -15.06
C ILE A 172 -9.34 -4.04 -15.52
N ASN A 173 -9.60 -4.10 -16.83
CA ASN A 173 -10.66 -4.90 -17.44
C ASN A 173 -10.45 -6.41 -17.37
N SER A 174 -9.27 -6.88 -16.93
CA SER A 174 -9.04 -8.29 -16.61
C SER A 174 -9.59 -8.69 -15.23
N LEU A 175 -9.95 -7.73 -14.39
CA LEU A 175 -10.52 -7.95 -13.07
C LEU A 175 -12.05 -7.95 -13.12
N ASP A 176 -12.68 -8.80 -12.31
CA ASP A 176 -14.14 -8.80 -12.17
C ASP A 176 -14.57 -7.78 -11.11
N CYS A 177 -14.44 -6.49 -11.45
CA CYS A 177 -14.78 -5.41 -10.52
C CYS A 177 -16.29 -5.45 -10.18
N PRO A 178 -16.69 -5.32 -8.90
CA PRO A 178 -18.09 -5.13 -8.52
C PRO A 178 -18.75 -3.98 -9.30
N ARG A 179 -20.04 -4.12 -9.65
CA ARG A 179 -20.78 -3.08 -10.38
C ARG A 179 -20.75 -1.71 -9.68
N SER A 180 -20.71 -1.70 -8.35
CA SER A 180 -20.60 -0.47 -7.54
C SER A 180 -19.29 0.29 -7.73
N LEU A 181 -18.23 -0.39 -8.19
CA LEU A 181 -16.92 0.21 -8.44
C LEU A 181 -16.72 0.57 -9.91
N ARG A 182 -17.68 0.26 -10.80
CA ARG A 182 -17.56 0.60 -12.22
C ARG A 182 -18.01 2.06 -12.44
N PRO A 183 -17.31 2.84 -13.28
CA PRO A 183 -17.66 4.23 -13.55
C PRO A 183 -18.99 4.38 -14.33
N SER A 184 -19.51 3.32 -14.94
CA SER A 184 -20.80 3.31 -15.65
C SER A 184 -21.50 1.95 -15.54
N ASP A 185 -22.74 1.85 -16.02
CA ASP A 185 -23.50 0.59 -16.15
C ASP A 185 -22.89 -0.41 -17.17
N SER A 186 -21.72 -0.09 -17.71
CA SER A 186 -20.95 -0.94 -18.61
C SER A 186 -20.49 -2.24 -17.94
N LEU A 187 -20.37 -3.29 -18.77
CA LEU A 187 -19.71 -4.54 -18.38
C LEU A 187 -18.20 -4.38 -18.18
N HIS A 188 -17.61 -3.31 -18.72
CA HIS A 188 -16.18 -3.01 -18.69
C HIS A 188 -15.93 -1.65 -18.03
N TRP A 189 -14.74 -1.48 -17.47
CA TRP A 189 -14.17 -0.19 -17.15
C TRP A 189 -14.00 0.65 -18.41
N THR A 190 -14.50 1.88 -18.39
CA THR A 190 -14.51 2.79 -19.54
C THR A 190 -13.94 4.17 -19.23
N ASN A 191 -13.49 4.43 -18.01
CA ASN A 191 -12.91 5.72 -17.61
C ASN A 191 -11.40 5.54 -17.41
N GLU A 192 -10.60 6.21 -18.23
CA GLU A 192 -9.13 6.12 -18.22
C GLU A 192 -8.47 6.73 -16.98
N GLU A 193 -9.17 7.60 -16.25
CA GLU A 193 -8.63 8.48 -15.19
C GLU A 193 -9.25 8.17 -13.79
N ASP A 194 -10.19 7.23 -13.67
CA ASP A 194 -10.83 6.88 -12.38
C ASP A 194 -9.94 5.97 -11.50
N TRP A 195 -8.75 6.47 -11.15
CA TRP A 195 -7.75 5.75 -10.35
C TRP A 195 -8.23 5.36 -8.95
N GLY A 196 -9.17 6.08 -8.34
CA GLY A 196 -9.66 5.78 -6.99
C GLY A 196 -10.50 4.52 -6.97
N ARG A 197 -11.52 4.44 -7.83
CA ARG A 197 -12.27 3.19 -7.99
C ARG A 197 -11.41 2.09 -8.62
N GLY A 198 -10.44 2.45 -9.46
CA GLY A 198 -9.46 1.51 -10.02
C GLY A 198 -8.68 0.79 -8.92
N LEU A 199 -8.12 1.55 -7.97
CA LEU A 199 -7.47 1.01 -6.77
C LEU A 199 -8.43 0.17 -5.94
N ALA A 200 -9.68 0.62 -5.76
CA ALA A 200 -10.68 -0.15 -5.02
C ALA A 200 -10.94 -1.52 -5.66
N CYS A 201 -11.07 -1.61 -6.99
CA CYS A 201 -11.24 -2.88 -7.69
C CYS A 201 -10.03 -3.79 -7.54
N ILE A 202 -8.82 -3.23 -7.62
CA ILE A 202 -7.57 -3.98 -7.47
C ILE A 202 -7.41 -4.47 -6.02
N ALA A 203 -7.79 -3.67 -5.03
CA ALA A 203 -7.76 -4.08 -3.64
C ALA A 203 -8.73 -5.26 -3.38
N ASP A 204 -9.91 -5.27 -4.01
CA ASP A 204 -10.88 -6.36 -3.91
C ASP A 204 -10.41 -7.66 -4.61
N ASN A 205 -9.86 -7.57 -5.82
CA ASN A 205 -9.50 -8.74 -6.63
C ASN A 205 -8.06 -9.24 -6.41
N GLY A 206 -7.13 -8.33 -6.14
CA GLY A 206 -5.72 -8.58 -5.95
C GLY A 206 -4.89 -8.73 -7.23
N PRO A 207 -3.59 -9.03 -7.10
CA PRO A 207 -2.72 -9.39 -8.22
C PRO A 207 -3.09 -10.79 -8.79
N PRO A 208 -2.56 -11.20 -9.96
CA PRO A 208 -2.90 -12.49 -10.59
C PRO A 208 -2.72 -13.73 -9.71
N GLU A 209 -1.76 -13.69 -8.78
CA GLU A 209 -1.50 -14.75 -7.80
C GLU A 209 -2.39 -14.68 -6.54
N GLY A 210 -3.23 -13.66 -6.43
CA GLY A 210 -4.06 -13.35 -5.28
C GLY A 210 -3.29 -12.69 -4.13
N TRP A 211 -4.01 -12.16 -3.14
CA TRP A 211 -3.40 -11.59 -1.95
C TRP A 211 -2.85 -12.69 -1.02
N ASN A 212 -1.58 -12.59 -0.69
CA ASN A 212 -0.94 -13.36 0.35
C ASN A 212 -1.14 -12.66 1.70
N GLY A 213 -1.80 -13.35 2.64
CA GLY A 213 -2.07 -12.81 3.98
C GLY A 213 -0.80 -12.50 4.79
N ALA A 214 0.35 -13.07 4.42
CA ALA A 214 1.62 -12.85 5.10
C ALA A 214 2.51 -11.75 4.48
N SER A 215 2.09 -11.16 3.35
CA SER A 215 2.85 -10.07 2.70
C SER A 215 2.29 -8.70 3.03
N THR A 216 3.19 -7.73 3.12
CA THR A 216 2.86 -6.31 3.09
C THR A 216 2.24 -5.98 1.73
N LYS A 217 1.10 -5.27 1.73
CA LYS A 217 0.41 -4.87 0.51
C LYS A 217 0.69 -3.40 0.27
N ILE A 218 1.22 -3.08 -0.91
CA ILE A 218 1.58 -1.71 -1.30
C ILE A 218 0.77 -1.36 -2.54
N GLY A 219 -0.07 -0.34 -2.44
CA GLY A 219 -0.76 0.27 -3.57
C GLY A 219 -0.05 1.55 -3.95
N ILE A 220 0.24 1.72 -5.24
CA ILE A 220 0.79 2.96 -5.79
C ILE A 220 -0.21 3.47 -6.81
N ILE A 221 -0.51 4.76 -6.79
CA ILE A 221 -1.30 5.43 -7.83
C ILE A 221 -0.36 6.33 -8.61
N LEU A 222 -0.40 6.27 -9.94
CA LEU A 222 0.30 7.20 -10.81
C LEU A 222 -0.74 7.96 -11.62
N SER A 223 -0.81 9.28 -11.41
CA SER A 223 -1.76 10.16 -12.08
C SER A 223 -1.23 11.59 -12.12
N ASP A 224 -1.57 12.31 -13.18
CA ASP A 224 -1.40 13.76 -13.32
C ASP A 224 -2.75 14.51 -13.25
N GLU A 225 -3.87 13.79 -13.20
CA GLU A 225 -5.19 14.38 -13.10
C GLU A 225 -6.04 13.86 -11.92
N LEU A 226 -7.11 14.59 -11.62
CA LEU A 226 -8.10 14.20 -10.63
C LEU A 226 -8.83 12.92 -11.05
N SER A 227 -9.12 12.08 -10.06
CA SER A 227 -9.86 10.85 -10.31
C SER A 227 -11.17 11.14 -11.03
N THR A 228 -11.58 10.30 -11.98
CA THR A 228 -12.74 10.44 -12.88
C THR A 228 -12.54 11.28 -14.13
N GLY A 229 -11.45 12.06 -14.23
CA GLY A 229 -11.18 12.85 -15.45
C GLY A 229 -12.05 14.09 -15.64
N ASN A 230 -12.94 14.37 -14.69
CA ASN A 230 -13.90 15.46 -14.82
C ASN A 230 -13.90 16.34 -13.59
N GLU A 231 -13.23 17.47 -13.74
CA GLU A 231 -13.12 18.58 -12.79
C GLU A 231 -14.45 19.18 -12.32
N ASN A 232 -15.55 18.90 -13.03
CA ASN A 232 -16.88 19.41 -12.72
C ASN A 232 -17.76 18.42 -11.94
N GLN A 233 -17.19 17.31 -11.47
CA GLN A 233 -17.93 16.26 -10.76
C GLN A 233 -17.35 15.97 -9.36
N PRO A 234 -17.30 16.96 -8.45
CA PRO A 234 -16.67 16.80 -7.14
C PRO A 234 -17.27 15.64 -6.33
N GLU A 235 -18.59 15.44 -6.37
CA GLU A 235 -19.27 14.32 -5.68
C GLU A 235 -18.81 12.95 -6.20
N ALA A 236 -18.52 12.83 -7.50
CA ALA A 236 -18.03 11.59 -8.10
C ALA A 236 -16.56 11.34 -7.73
N GLN A 237 -15.76 12.40 -7.67
CA GLN A 237 -14.36 12.37 -7.23
C GLN A 237 -14.26 11.94 -5.76
N GLU A 238 -15.06 12.55 -4.88
CA GLU A 238 -15.15 12.17 -3.46
C GLU A 238 -15.57 10.70 -3.30
N ALA A 239 -16.60 10.25 -4.02
CA ALA A 239 -17.03 8.85 -3.97
C ALA A 239 -15.97 7.87 -4.50
N SER A 240 -15.18 8.28 -5.49
CA SER A 240 -14.03 7.50 -6.00
C SER A 240 -12.94 7.39 -4.94
N LEU A 241 -12.59 8.49 -4.30
CA LEU A 241 -11.62 8.56 -3.21
C LEU A 241 -12.05 7.71 -1.99
N GLU A 242 -13.31 7.85 -1.56
CA GLU A 242 -13.86 7.05 -0.46
C GLU A 242 -13.82 5.54 -0.77
N SER A 243 -14.11 5.16 -2.01
CA SER A 243 -14.03 3.76 -2.44
C SER A 243 -12.61 3.22 -2.32
N ALA A 244 -11.61 3.98 -2.79
CA ALA A 244 -10.20 3.63 -2.67
C ALA A 244 -9.79 3.42 -1.21
N ILE A 245 -10.09 4.39 -0.34
CA ILE A 245 -9.77 4.35 1.09
C ILE A 245 -10.40 3.13 1.76
N ASN A 246 -11.68 2.89 1.53
CA ASN A 246 -12.41 1.81 2.17
C ASN A 246 -11.85 0.43 1.80
N TYR A 247 -11.58 0.19 0.51
CA TYR A 247 -11.07 -1.10 0.06
C TYR A 247 -9.59 -1.30 0.41
N ALA A 248 -8.74 -0.27 0.28
CA ALA A 248 -7.35 -0.35 0.71
C ALA A 248 -7.23 -0.67 2.21
N ASN A 249 -8.02 0.02 3.05
CA ASN A 249 -8.07 -0.25 4.49
C ASN A 249 -8.58 -1.65 4.81
N SER A 250 -9.52 -2.18 4.03
CA SER A 250 -10.10 -3.51 4.27
C SER A 250 -9.09 -4.67 4.17
N ILE A 251 -7.97 -4.45 3.46
CA ILE A 251 -6.91 -5.46 3.29
C ILE A 251 -5.57 -5.04 3.92
N ASP A 252 -5.57 -3.95 4.70
CA ASP A 252 -4.38 -3.34 5.31
C ASP A 252 -3.30 -2.96 4.27
N MET A 253 -3.71 -2.32 3.17
CA MET A 253 -2.80 -1.82 2.13
C MET A 253 -2.21 -0.46 2.50
N PHE A 254 -0.90 -0.31 2.33
CA PHE A 254 -0.23 0.99 2.33
C PHE A 254 -0.40 1.63 0.95
N VAL A 255 -0.98 2.83 0.89
CA VAL A 255 -1.22 3.54 -0.38
C VAL A 255 -0.24 4.70 -0.50
N PHE A 256 0.45 4.79 -1.65
CA PHE A 256 1.42 5.83 -1.97
C PHE A 256 1.08 6.46 -3.32
N PRO A 257 0.47 7.64 -3.34
CA PRO A 257 0.22 8.38 -4.57
C PRO A 257 1.51 9.00 -5.11
N ILE A 258 1.68 8.86 -6.42
CA ILE A 258 2.68 9.54 -7.23
C ILE A 258 1.93 10.51 -8.14
N LYS A 259 2.18 11.80 -7.94
CA LYS A 259 1.70 12.87 -8.81
C LYS A 259 2.73 13.03 -9.93
N ALA A 260 2.35 12.64 -11.14
CA ALA A 260 3.17 12.91 -12.33
C ALA A 260 3.20 14.41 -12.64
N ASP A 261 4.22 14.85 -13.38
CA ASP A 261 4.30 16.26 -13.81
C ASP A 261 3.10 16.58 -14.70
N THR A 262 2.25 17.51 -14.24
CA THR A 262 0.99 17.89 -14.90
C THR A 262 1.21 18.77 -16.13
N GLY A 263 2.46 18.95 -16.56
CA GLY A 263 2.75 19.69 -17.76
C GLY A 263 2.30 21.14 -17.69
N ILE A 264 2.20 21.74 -16.49
CA ILE A 264 1.97 23.19 -16.33
C ILE A 264 3.03 23.98 -17.09
N ALA A 265 4.24 23.43 -17.16
CA ALA A 265 5.32 23.93 -18.00
C ALA A 265 5.05 23.78 -19.51
N CYS A 266 3.93 23.23 -19.95
CA CYS A 266 3.69 22.77 -21.32
C CYS A 266 2.33 23.22 -21.88
N CYS A 267 1.45 23.79 -21.05
CA CYS A 267 0.12 24.26 -21.45
C CYS A 267 0.17 25.74 -21.90
N PRO A 268 -0.02 26.07 -23.20
CA PRO A 268 0.13 27.43 -23.74
C PRO A 268 -0.82 28.49 -23.13
N SER A 269 -1.92 28.05 -22.51
CA SER A 269 -2.88 28.91 -21.80
C SER A 269 -2.49 29.18 -20.33
N CYS A 270 -1.57 28.41 -19.77
CA CYS A 270 -1.08 28.57 -18.40
C CYS A 270 0.17 29.47 -18.42
N SER A 271 0.24 30.52 -17.60
CA SER A 271 1.38 31.45 -17.63
C SER A 271 2.68 30.79 -17.14
N GLY A 272 3.61 30.46 -18.05
CA GLY A 272 4.93 29.89 -17.69
C GLY A 272 5.48 28.78 -18.60
N CYS A 273 4.93 28.56 -19.80
CA CYS A 273 5.23 27.39 -20.63
C CYS A 273 6.64 27.37 -21.27
N ARG A 274 7.16 26.17 -21.48
CA ARG A 274 8.31 25.73 -22.28
C ARG A 274 7.79 25.11 -23.57
N SER A 275 8.41 25.45 -24.69
CA SER A 275 7.96 25.07 -26.04
C SER A 275 8.29 23.63 -26.48
N GLU A 276 8.78 22.78 -25.57
CA GLU A 276 9.42 21.49 -25.92
C GLU A 276 8.66 20.25 -25.42
N CYS A 277 7.44 20.41 -24.89
CA CYS A 277 6.70 19.28 -24.31
C CYS A 277 5.73 18.59 -25.29
N ASN A 278 5.70 17.26 -25.27
CA ASN A 278 4.82 16.40 -26.08
C ASN A 278 3.46 16.11 -25.41
N ILE A 279 2.77 17.12 -24.90
CA ILE A 279 1.41 16.95 -24.35
C ILE A 279 0.40 17.37 -25.41
N CYS A 280 0.03 16.44 -26.28
CA CYS A 280 -0.76 16.72 -27.47
C CYS A 280 -1.79 15.61 -27.74
N VAL A 281 -2.98 15.95 -28.23
CA VAL A 281 -3.74 15.03 -29.09
C VAL A 281 -3.62 15.51 -30.52
N SER A 282 -3.27 14.60 -31.44
CA SER A 282 -3.39 14.87 -32.86
C SER A 282 -4.82 14.63 -33.30
N TYR A 283 -5.54 15.71 -33.67
CA TYR A 283 -6.84 15.61 -34.29
C TYR A 283 -6.73 16.13 -35.72
N ASN A 284 -7.04 15.30 -36.72
CA ASN A 284 -6.95 15.67 -38.14
C ASN A 284 -5.57 16.22 -38.60
N GLY A 285 -4.48 15.82 -37.95
CA GLY A 285 -3.12 16.28 -38.28
C GLY A 285 -2.69 17.59 -37.62
N GLU A 286 -3.52 18.17 -36.75
CA GLU A 286 -3.16 19.34 -35.92
C GLU A 286 -2.95 18.89 -34.46
N GLN A 287 -1.85 19.35 -33.84
CA GLN A 287 -1.56 19.13 -32.42
C GLN A 287 -2.40 20.11 -31.57
N THR A 288 -3.22 19.58 -30.66
CA THR A 288 -4.03 20.37 -29.73
C THR A 288 -3.62 20.06 -28.29
N SER A 289 -3.49 21.10 -27.44
CA SER A 289 -3.24 20.96 -26.00
C SER A 289 -4.43 20.26 -25.32
N LEU A 290 -4.15 19.23 -24.52
CA LEU A 290 -5.15 18.49 -23.75
C LEU A 290 -5.57 19.22 -22.47
N PHE A 291 -4.60 19.79 -21.76
CA PHE A 291 -4.86 20.46 -20.49
C PHE A 291 -5.58 21.78 -20.69
N THR A 292 -6.62 21.99 -19.90
CA THR A 292 -7.25 23.30 -19.77
C THR A 292 -6.51 24.15 -18.73
N GLU A 293 -6.72 25.47 -18.72
CA GLU A 293 -6.24 26.34 -17.64
C GLU A 293 -6.70 25.86 -16.25
N ARG A 294 -7.88 25.24 -16.20
CA ARG A 294 -8.43 24.69 -14.97
C ARG A 294 -7.74 23.39 -14.56
N THR A 295 -7.37 22.54 -15.52
CA THR A 295 -6.59 21.32 -15.27
C THR A 295 -5.22 21.67 -14.68
N CYS A 296 -4.52 22.67 -15.24
CA CYS A 296 -3.31 23.23 -14.64
C CYS A 296 -3.54 23.79 -13.23
N ALA A 297 -4.71 24.40 -12.97
CA ALA A 297 -5.00 25.03 -11.69
C ALA A 297 -5.41 24.04 -10.60
N MET A 298 -5.67 22.77 -10.96
CA MET A 298 -6.14 21.72 -10.06
C MET A 298 -5.02 20.88 -9.44
N ASP A 299 -3.76 21.19 -9.71
CA ASP A 299 -2.59 20.57 -9.05
C ASP A 299 -2.74 20.48 -7.52
N SER A 300 -3.14 21.58 -6.89
CA SER A 300 -3.33 21.63 -5.44
C SER A 300 -4.50 20.77 -4.97
N GLU A 301 -5.54 20.64 -5.80
CA GLU A 301 -6.71 19.81 -5.52
C GLU A 301 -6.39 18.33 -5.70
N LEU A 302 -5.62 17.98 -6.73
CA LEU A 302 -5.08 16.64 -6.95
C LEU A 302 -4.21 16.19 -5.76
N ILE A 303 -3.26 17.03 -5.34
CA ILE A 303 -2.44 16.77 -4.16
C ILE A 303 -3.33 16.57 -2.94
N SER A 304 -4.33 17.42 -2.72
CA SER A 304 -5.25 17.28 -1.58
C SER A 304 -6.05 15.97 -1.61
N HIS A 305 -6.53 15.53 -2.78
CA HIS A 305 -7.21 14.24 -2.93
C HIS A 305 -6.25 13.07 -2.68
N MET A 306 -5.03 13.16 -3.20
CA MET A 306 -3.98 12.16 -2.96
C MET A 306 -3.59 12.09 -1.48
N GLU A 307 -3.46 13.21 -0.79
CA GLU A 307 -3.26 13.27 0.66
C GLU A 307 -4.42 12.61 1.42
N GLY A 308 -5.65 12.80 0.93
CA GLY A 308 -6.86 12.16 1.46
C GLY A 308 -6.77 10.63 1.49
N LEU A 309 -6.18 10.00 0.46
CA LEU A 309 -5.97 8.54 0.41
C LEU A 309 -5.11 8.05 1.58
N MET A 310 -4.14 8.87 1.97
CA MET A 310 -3.13 8.49 2.96
C MET A 310 -3.52 8.84 4.38
N ALA A 311 -4.66 9.52 4.61
CA ALA A 311 -5.05 10.00 5.93
C ALA A 311 -5.14 8.88 7.00
N GLY A 312 -5.44 7.65 6.57
CA GLY A 312 -5.49 6.44 7.41
C GLY A 312 -4.18 5.64 7.50
N VAL A 313 -3.17 5.94 6.69
CA VAL A 313 -1.91 5.18 6.64
C VAL A 313 -1.09 5.45 7.91
N ASN A 314 -0.59 4.37 8.51
CA ASN A 314 0.36 4.44 9.61
C ASN A 314 1.60 3.63 9.25
N PRO A 315 2.81 4.15 9.51
CA PRO A 315 3.09 5.35 10.30
C PRO A 315 2.95 6.68 9.52
N PRO A 316 2.82 7.86 10.18
CA PRO A 316 2.51 9.14 9.53
C PRO A 316 3.54 9.61 8.49
N GLU A 317 4.79 9.18 8.59
CA GLU A 317 5.85 9.45 7.62
C GLU A 317 5.56 8.91 6.22
N PHE A 318 4.63 7.96 6.08
CA PHE A 318 4.16 7.46 4.79
C PHE A 318 3.00 8.28 4.20
N ARG A 319 2.62 9.39 4.82
CA ARG A 319 1.56 10.28 4.35
C ARG A 319 2.13 11.40 3.49
N GLN A 320 2.90 11.03 2.48
CA GLN A 320 3.51 11.98 1.55
C GLN A 320 3.15 11.60 0.10
N VAL A 321 2.73 12.61 -0.66
CA VAL A 321 2.57 12.49 -2.11
C VAL A 321 3.96 12.60 -2.73
N TYR A 322 4.31 11.64 -3.58
CA TYR A 322 5.54 11.71 -4.36
C TYR A 322 5.26 12.55 -5.61
N GLU A 323 5.69 13.81 -5.59
CA GLU A 323 5.60 14.70 -6.75
C GLU A 323 6.84 14.50 -7.62
N LEU A 324 6.64 14.15 -8.89
CA LEU A 324 7.74 13.98 -9.85
C LEU A 324 8.14 15.35 -10.43
N GLU A 325 9.43 15.63 -10.53
CA GLU A 325 9.93 16.78 -11.30
C GLU A 325 9.86 16.51 -12.81
N ASP A 326 10.07 15.24 -13.21
CA ASP A 326 9.89 14.75 -14.57
C ASP A 326 9.64 13.22 -14.61
N SER A 327 9.27 12.71 -15.78
CA SER A 327 8.91 11.30 -15.98
C SER A 327 10.05 10.30 -15.75
N THR A 328 11.31 10.75 -15.71
CA THR A 328 12.46 9.85 -15.45
C THR A 328 12.53 9.41 -13.98
N GLU A 329 11.89 10.16 -13.08
CA GLU A 329 11.88 9.92 -11.64
C GLU A 329 10.89 8.84 -11.21
N VAL A 330 9.88 8.52 -12.04
CA VAL A 330 8.79 7.58 -11.69
C VAL A 330 9.30 6.25 -11.12
N THR A 331 10.35 5.72 -11.73
CA THR A 331 10.92 4.43 -11.31
C THR A 331 11.75 4.52 -10.03
N THR A 332 12.36 5.67 -9.78
CA THR A 332 13.07 5.96 -8.53
C THR A 332 12.06 6.10 -7.39
N ALA A 333 10.98 6.86 -7.60
CA ALA A 333 9.89 7.02 -6.63
C ALA A 333 9.30 5.66 -6.23
N ILE A 334 8.96 4.80 -7.20
CA ILE A 334 8.45 3.44 -6.93
C ILE A 334 9.47 2.60 -6.14
N SER A 335 10.75 2.67 -6.52
CA SER A 335 11.83 1.97 -5.81
C SER A 335 11.91 2.41 -4.35
N ASP A 336 11.86 3.72 -4.10
CA ASP A 336 12.06 4.30 -2.79
C ASP A 336 10.85 4.04 -1.89
N ILE A 337 9.62 4.11 -2.41
CA ILE A 337 8.41 3.64 -1.70
C ILE A 337 8.59 2.20 -1.19
N ILE A 338 9.02 1.29 -2.06
CA ILE A 338 9.17 -0.13 -1.69
C ILE A 338 10.28 -0.30 -0.65
N LYS A 339 11.39 0.43 -0.78
CA LYS A 339 12.47 0.41 0.20
C LYS A 339 12.01 0.97 1.54
N ASP A 340 11.39 2.14 1.57
CA ASP A 340 10.94 2.79 2.80
C ASP A 340 10.01 1.87 3.60
N VAL A 341 9.08 1.19 2.93
CA VAL A 341 8.22 0.18 3.55
C VAL A 341 9.00 -1.04 4.06
N ALA A 342 10.01 -1.50 3.31
CA ALA A 342 10.86 -2.64 3.68
C ALA A 342 11.86 -2.32 4.81
N GLU A 343 12.28 -1.06 4.93
CA GLU A 343 13.30 -0.60 5.87
C GLU A 343 12.71 0.07 7.12
N ARG A 344 11.40 0.28 7.15
CA ARG A 344 10.72 0.92 8.29
C ARG A 344 11.09 0.26 9.62
N GLU A 345 11.28 1.10 10.62
CA GLU A 345 11.41 0.63 11.99
C GLU A 345 10.05 0.09 12.45
N VAL A 346 9.95 -1.21 12.64
CA VAL A 346 8.73 -1.80 13.20
C VAL A 346 8.76 -1.63 14.72
N PRO A 347 7.79 -0.90 15.30
CA PRO A 347 7.87 -0.51 16.70
C PRO A 347 7.83 -1.72 17.63
N THR A 348 8.73 -1.74 18.61
CA THR A 348 8.63 -2.66 19.76
C THR A 348 7.45 -2.25 20.61
N VAL A 349 6.54 -3.18 20.89
CA VAL A 349 5.44 -2.94 21.82
C VAL A 349 6.02 -2.80 23.23
N LYS A 350 5.74 -1.64 23.86
CA LYS A 350 6.18 -1.33 25.22
C LYS A 350 4.96 -1.05 26.10
N LEU A 351 4.82 -1.79 27.20
CA LEU A 351 3.71 -1.65 28.15
C LEU A 351 4.23 -1.45 29.58
N GLY A 352 3.41 -0.87 30.45
CA GLY A 352 3.74 -0.62 31.85
C GLY A 352 4.64 0.60 32.06
N ALA A 353 5.23 0.71 33.25
CA ALA A 353 6.06 1.85 33.60
C ALA A 353 7.48 1.74 33.00
N PRO A 354 8.18 2.86 32.75
CA PRO A 354 9.59 2.82 32.37
C PRO A 354 10.45 2.13 33.43
N ILE A 355 11.48 1.40 32.99
CA ILE A 355 12.39 0.68 33.88
C ILE A 355 13.18 1.70 34.74
N PRO A 356 13.11 1.63 36.08
CA PRO A 356 13.86 2.52 36.96
C PRO A 356 15.37 2.23 36.92
N GLN A 357 16.20 3.28 36.91
CA GLN A 357 17.66 3.13 36.86
C GLN A 357 18.30 2.85 38.23
N ASP A 358 17.62 3.18 39.32
CA ASP A 358 18.12 3.14 40.70
C ASP A 358 17.63 1.92 41.51
N ARG A 359 16.83 1.04 40.89
CA ARG A 359 16.27 -0.14 41.56
C ARG A 359 16.82 -1.44 40.98
N LYS A 360 16.80 -2.47 41.81
CA LYS A 360 17.05 -3.84 41.35
C LYS A 360 15.85 -4.32 40.52
N VAL A 361 16.12 -4.62 39.25
CA VAL A 361 15.13 -5.13 38.29
C VAL A 361 15.37 -6.62 38.09
N ASN A 362 14.28 -7.38 38.11
CA ASN A 362 14.26 -8.79 37.72
C ASN A 362 13.70 -8.92 36.31
N THR A 363 14.21 -9.86 35.54
CA THR A 363 13.81 -10.05 34.13
C THR A 363 13.33 -11.48 33.88
N VAL A 364 12.35 -11.62 33.00
CA VAL A 364 11.85 -12.90 32.50
C VAL A 364 11.65 -12.78 31.00
N THR A 365 12.14 -13.76 30.24
CA THR A 365 11.88 -13.87 28.80
C THR A 365 10.99 -15.08 28.54
N VAL A 366 9.96 -14.90 27.71
CA VAL A 366 9.07 -15.98 27.25
C VAL A 366 8.92 -15.88 25.74
N THR A 367 9.04 -17.02 25.06
CA THR A 367 8.81 -17.11 23.62
C THR A 367 7.31 -17.21 23.35
N VAL A 368 6.79 -16.35 22.48
CA VAL A 368 5.38 -16.23 22.12
C VAL A 368 5.21 -16.68 20.66
N PRO A 369 4.27 -17.61 20.37
CA PRO A 369 4.02 -18.07 19.01
C PRO A 369 3.31 -17.01 18.17
N ILE A 370 3.56 -17.02 16.87
CA ILE A 370 2.83 -16.22 15.87
C ILE A 370 2.14 -17.22 14.92
N PRO A 371 0.86 -17.56 15.18
CA PRO A 371 0.20 -18.67 14.50
C PRO A 371 0.13 -18.54 12.98
N PHE A 372 -0.02 -17.32 12.44
CA PHE A 372 -0.21 -17.10 11.01
C PHE A 372 0.99 -17.46 10.14
N ILE A 373 2.18 -17.39 10.70
CA ILE A 373 3.44 -17.56 9.97
C ILE A 373 4.27 -18.73 10.50
N GLY A 374 3.77 -19.46 11.49
CA GLY A 374 4.51 -20.53 12.18
C GLY A 374 5.80 -20.05 12.84
N GLY A 375 5.86 -18.78 13.22
CA GLY A 375 7.03 -18.10 13.78
C GLY A 375 6.89 -17.84 15.27
N TYR A 376 7.89 -17.15 15.84
CA TYR A 376 7.91 -16.79 17.25
C TYR A 376 8.53 -15.41 17.46
N THR A 377 8.12 -14.72 18.52
CA THR A 377 8.82 -13.56 19.08
C THR A 377 9.17 -13.80 20.56
N ASN A 378 10.03 -12.98 21.14
CA ASN A 378 10.39 -13.05 22.55
C ASN A 378 9.79 -11.89 23.32
N LEU A 379 8.98 -12.20 24.33
CA LEU A 379 8.43 -11.23 25.28
C LEU A 379 9.39 -11.08 26.45
N TYR A 380 9.79 -9.84 26.75
CA TYR A 380 10.65 -9.49 27.87
C TYR A 380 9.83 -8.77 28.94
N LEU A 381 9.73 -9.36 30.13
CA LEU A 381 9.08 -8.76 31.28
C LEU A 381 10.15 -8.34 32.29
N TYR A 382 10.12 -7.08 32.68
CA TYR A 382 10.94 -6.48 33.73
C TYR A 382 10.05 -6.17 34.93
N GLN A 383 10.49 -6.48 36.15
CA GLN A 383 9.75 -6.19 37.38
C GLN A 383 10.67 -5.70 38.50
N TRP A 384 10.23 -4.70 39.25
CA TRP A 384 10.89 -4.17 40.46
C TRP A 384 9.92 -4.15 41.65
N GLN A 385 10.45 -3.90 42.85
CA GLN A 385 9.67 -3.74 44.08
C GLN A 385 9.48 -2.28 44.47
#